data_AF-A0AAN8DPY6-F1
#
_entry.id   AF-A0AAN8DPY6-F1
#
_cell.length_a   1.000
_cell.length_b   1.000
_cell.length_c   1.000
_cell.angle_alpha   90.00
_cell.angle_beta   90.00
_cell.angle_gamma   90.00
#
_symmetry.space_group_name_H-M   'P 1'
#
loop_
_entity.id
_entity.type
_entity.pdbx_description
1 polymer ?
#
loop_
_entity_poly.entity_id
_entity_poly.type
_entity_poly.pdbx_seq_one_letter_code
_entity_poly.pdbx_strand_id
1 'polypeptide(L)'
;MSGHNPLLRLEQRASEADQIIEYLKQQVLLLKEKAIVQASVREEKKLMVENAKLKNDIDDLKKQLLEKEKKRGVLAVPMPSGDNSVECSKPTPPKPSVAPASSPAAAAVQSPPPTDEGKKKKPEKKGGEKAEKKQAAPSQEDAKVDVSRLDMRVGRIITAEKHPDADSLYVEQVDVGEASPRTVVSGLVKHIPLEQMQNRMAVLMCNLKPAKMRGVVSQAMVMCASSPDKVEILDPPSGAVPGDRVTFQGFPGDPDKELNPKKKVWEQIQPDLRTDDQCVATYKGSAFEVAGKGVCKAQTMSSSGIK
;
A
#
# COMPACT_ATOMS: atom_id res chain seq x y z
N MET A 1 -61.42 20.21 -29.63
CA MET A 1 -61.18 20.41 -28.18
C MET A 1 -59.93 19.63 -27.83
N SER A 2 -58.80 20.32 -27.66
CA SER A 2 -57.49 19.69 -27.48
C SER A 2 -57.38 19.19 -26.04
N GLY A 3 -57.68 17.89 -25.85
CA GLY A 3 -57.62 17.22 -24.57
C GLY A 3 -56.18 17.16 -24.08
N HIS A 4 -55.83 18.05 -23.15
CA HIS A 4 -54.58 17.97 -22.42
C HIS A 4 -54.47 16.60 -21.76
N ASN A 5 -53.45 15.81 -22.13
CA ASN A 5 -53.24 14.47 -21.62
C ASN A 5 -52.74 14.55 -20.15
N PRO A 6 -53.57 14.25 -19.15
CA PRO A 6 -53.23 14.45 -17.74
C PRO A 6 -52.06 13.59 -17.27
N LEU A 7 -51.82 12.44 -17.92
CA LEU A 7 -50.68 11.56 -17.65
C LEU A 7 -49.35 12.21 -17.99
N LEU A 8 -49.30 12.95 -19.10
CA LEU A 8 -48.07 13.59 -19.60
C LEU A 8 -47.61 14.73 -18.66
N ARG A 9 -48.56 15.44 -18.05
CA ARG A 9 -48.27 16.43 -16.99
C ARG A 9 -47.79 15.79 -15.69
N LEU A 10 -48.31 14.62 -15.34
CA LEU A 10 -47.88 13.85 -14.17
C LEU A 10 -46.45 13.36 -14.34
N GLU A 11 -46.14 12.82 -15.51
CA GLU A 11 -44.80 12.35 -15.89
C GLU A 11 -43.77 13.50 -15.91
N GLN A 12 -44.15 14.65 -16.47
CA GLN A 12 -43.30 15.84 -16.46
C GLN A 12 -43.00 16.34 -15.04
N ARG A 13 -44.02 16.39 -14.17
CA ARG A 13 -43.84 16.76 -12.75
C ARG A 13 -42.99 15.76 -11.98
N ALA A 14 -43.09 14.47 -12.29
CA ALA A 14 -42.24 13.44 -11.69
C ALA A 14 -40.77 13.64 -12.12
N SER A 15 -40.52 13.88 -13.41
CA SER A 15 -39.17 14.19 -13.91
C SER A 15 -38.59 15.46 -13.30
N GLU A 16 -39.39 16.51 -13.12
CA GLU A 16 -38.95 17.75 -12.47
C GLU A 16 -38.62 17.50 -10.98
N ALA A 17 -39.42 16.69 -10.29
CA ALA A 17 -39.16 16.30 -8.90
C ALA A 17 -37.85 15.49 -8.78
N ASP A 18 -37.61 14.55 -9.69
CA ASP A 18 -36.37 13.76 -9.71
C ASP A 18 -35.13 14.62 -9.95
N GLN A 19 -35.20 15.60 -10.85
CA GLN A 19 -34.12 16.57 -11.08
C GLN A 19 -33.84 17.41 -9.83
N ILE A 20 -34.88 17.86 -9.12
CA ILE A 20 -34.74 18.60 -7.86
C ILE A 20 -34.08 17.72 -6.80
N ILE A 21 -34.50 16.46 -6.69
CA ILE A 21 -33.92 15.50 -5.73
C ILE A 21 -32.43 15.27 -6.04
N GLU A 22 -32.06 15.11 -7.30
CA GLU A 22 -30.67 14.92 -7.72
C GLU A 22 -29.82 16.17 -7.41
N TYR A 23 -30.32 17.36 -7.70
CA TYR A 23 -29.67 18.62 -7.36
C TYR A 23 -29.45 18.76 -5.84
N LEU A 24 -30.47 18.47 -5.03
CA LEU A 24 -30.35 18.52 -3.57
C LEU A 24 -29.35 17.49 -3.04
N LYS A 25 -29.29 16.29 -3.63
CA LYS A 25 -28.28 15.27 -3.27
C LYS A 25 -26.85 15.77 -3.55
N GLN A 26 -26.62 16.39 -4.71
CA GLN A 26 -25.32 16.98 -5.04
C GLN A 26 -24.96 18.11 -4.07
N GLN A 27 -25.91 18.96 -3.70
CA GLN A 27 -25.68 20.05 -2.76
C GLN A 27 -25.34 19.53 -1.34
N VAL A 28 -26.00 18.46 -0.88
CA VAL A 28 -25.68 17.80 0.40
C VAL A 28 -24.28 17.18 0.36
N LEU A 29 -23.88 16.56 -0.76
CA LEU A 29 -22.53 16.01 -0.91
C LEU A 29 -21.46 17.10 -0.82
N LEU A 30 -21.64 18.21 -1.53
CA LEU A 30 -20.72 19.36 -1.46
C LEU A 30 -20.62 19.95 -0.04
N LEU A 31 -21.74 20.04 0.68
CA LEU A 31 -21.73 20.52 2.07
C LEU A 31 -20.98 19.57 3.00
N LYS A 32 -21.13 18.25 2.82
CA LYS A 32 -20.38 17.24 3.59
C LYS A 32 -18.88 17.34 3.29
N GLU A 33 -18.50 17.40 2.02
CA GLU A 33 -17.10 17.55 1.61
C GLU A 33 -16.48 18.82 2.18
N LYS A 34 -17.18 19.96 2.07
CA LYS A 34 -16.74 21.23 2.64
C LYS A 34 -16.57 21.16 4.17
N ALA A 35 -17.47 20.45 4.87
CA ALA A 35 -17.35 20.28 6.32
C ALA A 35 -16.13 19.43 6.70
N ILE A 36 -15.85 18.36 5.96
CA ILE A 36 -14.68 17.50 6.16
C ILE A 36 -13.38 18.29 5.94
N VAL A 37 -13.30 19.02 4.82
CA VAL A 37 -12.14 19.87 4.49
C VAL A 37 -11.97 20.95 5.56
N GLN A 38 -13.05 21.60 6.00
CA GLN A 38 -12.96 22.62 7.04
C GLN A 38 -12.50 22.06 8.39
N ALA A 39 -12.94 20.85 8.76
CA ALA A 39 -12.48 20.17 9.96
C ALA A 39 -10.99 19.83 9.87
N SER A 40 -10.56 19.26 8.74
CA SER A 40 -9.14 18.94 8.49
C SER A 40 -8.24 20.17 8.54
N VAL A 41 -8.64 21.29 7.92
CA VAL A 41 -7.89 22.56 7.96
C VAL A 41 -7.78 23.13 9.38
N ARG A 42 -8.82 22.97 10.21
CA ARG A 42 -8.77 23.42 11.62
C ARG A 42 -7.80 22.58 12.44
N GLU A 43 -7.80 21.27 12.22
CA GLU A 43 -6.89 20.35 12.89
C GLU A 43 -5.44 20.58 12.47
N GLU A 44 -5.19 20.76 11.17
CA GLU A 44 -3.86 21.11 10.64
C GLU A 44 -3.31 22.39 11.28
N LYS A 45 -4.14 23.44 11.39
CA LYS A 45 -3.74 24.69 12.07
C LYS A 45 -3.42 24.47 13.55
N LYS A 46 -4.21 23.64 14.25
CA LYS A 46 -3.96 23.31 15.66
C LYS A 46 -2.61 22.59 15.82
N LEU A 47 -2.36 21.58 15.00
CA LEU A 47 -1.10 20.83 14.99
C LEU A 47 0.09 21.72 14.61
N MET A 48 -0.08 22.67 13.70
CA MET A 48 0.98 23.62 13.33
C MET A 48 1.39 24.51 14.52
N VAL A 49 0.40 25.00 15.29
CA VAL A 49 0.66 25.80 16.50
C VAL A 49 1.33 24.95 17.59
N GLU A 50 0.87 23.73 17.81
CA GLU A 50 1.46 22.80 18.78
C GLU A 50 2.89 22.44 18.42
N ASN A 51 3.16 22.11 17.14
CA ASN A 51 4.50 21.83 16.65
C ASN A 51 5.43 23.03 16.77
N ALA A 52 4.93 24.26 16.56
CA ALA A 52 5.72 25.47 16.78
C ALA A 52 6.08 25.65 18.27
N LYS A 53 5.13 25.38 19.18
CA LYS A 53 5.38 25.42 20.62
C LYS A 53 6.39 24.35 21.05
N LEU A 54 6.22 23.11 20.60
CA LEU A 54 7.15 22.02 20.91
C LEU A 54 8.57 22.31 20.40
N LYS A 55 8.71 22.95 19.23
CA LYS A 55 10.02 23.38 18.72
C LYS A 55 10.67 24.41 19.65
N ASN A 56 9.91 25.41 20.11
CA ASN A 56 10.42 26.40 21.06
C ASN A 56 10.82 25.73 22.39
N ASP A 57 9.99 24.83 22.93
CA ASP A 57 10.28 24.11 24.17
C ASP A 57 11.54 23.24 24.02
N ILE A 58 11.73 22.59 22.87
CA ILE A 58 12.94 21.82 22.54
C ILE A 58 14.18 22.73 22.52
N ASP A 59 14.10 23.90 21.89
CA ASP A 59 15.23 24.82 21.79
C ASP A 59 15.59 25.43 23.15
N ASP A 60 14.59 25.73 23.98
CA ASP A 60 14.80 26.16 25.36
C ASP A 60 15.46 25.06 26.20
N LEU A 61 15.01 23.81 26.08
CA LEU A 61 15.62 22.68 26.77
C LEU A 61 17.06 22.44 26.33
N LYS A 62 17.35 22.55 25.02
CA LYS A 62 18.74 22.48 24.51
C LYS A 62 19.61 23.57 25.11
N LYS A 63 19.10 24.80 25.20
CA LYS A 63 19.84 25.93 25.80
C LYS A 63 20.12 25.69 27.28
N GLN A 64 19.13 25.20 28.03
CA GLN A 64 19.32 24.84 29.44
C GLN A 64 20.32 23.70 29.62
N LEU A 65 20.31 22.72 28.72
CA LEU A 65 21.25 21.61 28.72
C LEU A 65 22.68 22.13 28.49
N LEU A 66 22.89 22.95 27.46
CA LEU A 66 24.17 23.60 27.18
C LEU A 66 24.69 24.44 28.37
N GLU A 67 23.81 25.20 29.03
CA GLU A 67 24.19 25.96 30.23
C GLU A 67 24.58 25.06 31.40
N LYS A 68 23.87 23.96 31.62
CA LYS A 68 24.19 22.98 32.67
C LYS A 68 25.50 22.25 32.37
N GLU A 69 25.78 21.93 31.11
CA GLU A 69 27.05 21.33 30.68
C GLU A 69 28.23 22.27 30.90
N LYS A 70 28.10 23.54 30.52
CA LYS A 70 29.10 24.59 30.79
C LYS A 70 29.36 24.74 32.29
N LYS A 71 28.31 24.73 33.13
CA LYS A 71 28.43 24.79 34.60
C LYS A 71 29.11 23.57 35.20
N ARG A 72 29.02 22.39 34.56
CA ARG A 72 29.68 21.15 34.99
C ARG A 72 31.12 21.00 34.46
N GLY A 73 31.64 22.01 33.77
CA GLY A 73 33.04 22.03 33.32
C GLY A 73 33.32 21.22 32.06
N VAL A 74 32.30 20.85 31.29
CA VAL A 74 32.49 20.23 29.97
C VAL A 74 32.81 21.34 28.96
N LEU A 75 34.04 21.33 28.42
CA LEU A 75 34.44 22.20 27.33
C LEU A 75 33.70 21.80 26.05
N ALA A 76 33.02 22.77 25.44
CA ALA A 76 32.27 22.58 24.21
C ALA A 76 33.21 22.16 23.06
N VAL A 77 32.98 20.98 22.49
CA VAL A 77 33.53 20.63 21.18
C VAL A 77 32.67 21.34 20.12
N PRO A 78 33.24 22.15 19.22
CA PRO A 78 32.48 22.75 18.14
C PRO A 78 31.96 21.64 17.23
N MET A 79 30.64 21.49 17.15
CA MET A 79 30.04 20.74 16.05
C MET A 79 30.13 21.59 14.77
N PRO A 80 30.63 21.05 13.65
CA PRO A 80 30.63 21.76 12.39
C PRO A 80 29.19 21.96 11.91
N SER A 81 28.68 23.17 12.10
CA SER A 81 27.51 23.68 11.38
C SER A 81 27.95 23.97 9.94
N GLY A 82 27.73 23.01 9.04
CA GLY A 82 27.96 23.17 7.61
C GLY A 82 26.66 23.32 6.83
N ASP A 83 25.97 24.44 7.03
CA ASP A 83 25.20 25.05 5.94
C ASP A 83 26.24 25.68 5.01
N ASN A 84 26.56 25.00 3.92
CA ASN A 84 27.49 25.51 2.92
C ASN A 84 26.69 26.18 1.80
N SER A 85 26.10 27.33 2.13
CA SER A 85 25.68 28.31 1.15
C SER A 85 26.93 29.03 0.65
N VAL A 86 27.51 28.53 -0.44
CA VAL A 86 28.57 29.22 -1.17
C VAL A 86 27.91 29.97 -2.32
N GLU A 87 27.70 31.27 -2.12
CA GLU A 87 27.53 32.22 -3.22
C GLU A 87 28.92 32.62 -3.70
N CYS A 88 29.31 32.18 -4.90
CA CYS A 88 30.51 32.65 -5.57
C CYS A 88 30.18 33.12 -7.00
N SER A 89 30.79 34.24 -7.33
CA SER A 89 30.58 35.14 -8.45
C SER A 89 30.52 34.50 -9.85
N LYS A 90 29.68 35.11 -10.70
CA LYS A 90 29.60 35.06 -12.19
C LYS A 90 30.77 34.39 -12.94
N PRO A 91 30.41 33.63 -13.99
CA PRO A 91 31.04 33.78 -15.30
C PRO A 91 30.04 34.20 -16.39
N THR A 92 30.37 35.26 -17.12
CA THR A 92 29.73 35.69 -18.38
C THR A 92 30.18 34.81 -19.57
N PRO A 93 29.40 34.78 -20.67
CA PRO A 93 29.42 33.74 -21.71
C PRO A 93 30.38 34.04 -22.86
N PRO A 94 30.71 33.03 -23.70
CA PRO A 94 31.06 33.27 -25.10
C PRO A 94 30.01 32.67 -26.05
N LYS A 95 29.67 33.46 -27.07
CA LYS A 95 28.90 33.12 -28.28
C LYS A 95 29.78 33.56 -29.48
N PRO A 96 29.46 33.27 -30.75
CA PRO A 96 29.28 32.01 -31.51
C PRO A 96 30.36 31.82 -32.61
N SER A 97 30.43 30.64 -33.25
CA SER A 97 30.85 30.56 -34.66
C SER A 97 30.15 29.42 -35.43
N VAL A 98 29.11 29.83 -36.17
CA VAL A 98 28.73 29.48 -37.56
C VAL A 98 29.12 28.11 -38.16
N ALA A 99 28.10 27.25 -38.36
CA ALA A 99 27.60 26.60 -39.62
C ALA A 99 28.54 26.46 -40.85
N PRO A 100 28.33 25.49 -41.80
CA PRO A 100 27.00 25.08 -42.28
C PRO A 100 26.76 23.62 -42.75
N ALA A 101 25.46 23.31 -42.81
CA ALA A 101 24.70 22.57 -43.83
C ALA A 101 25.18 21.20 -44.37
N SER A 102 24.34 20.18 -44.17
CA SER A 102 23.50 19.64 -45.26
C SER A 102 22.51 18.57 -44.75
N SER A 103 21.24 18.77 -45.09
CA SER A 103 20.16 17.79 -45.23
C SER A 103 19.85 17.72 -46.75
N PRO A 104 18.90 16.92 -47.29
CA PRO A 104 17.98 15.93 -46.69
C PRO A 104 17.79 14.64 -47.57
N ALA A 105 16.91 13.72 -47.13
CA ALA A 105 15.93 12.94 -47.93
C ALA A 105 15.57 11.67 -47.12
N ALA A 106 14.35 11.39 -46.64
CA ALA A 106 13.00 11.41 -47.22
C ALA A 106 12.82 10.43 -48.41
N ALA A 107 12.29 9.23 -48.13
CA ALA A 107 11.37 8.40 -48.96
C ALA A 107 11.36 6.97 -48.37
N ALA A 108 10.27 6.50 -47.75
CA ALA A 108 9.06 5.95 -48.35
C ALA A 108 9.15 4.44 -48.66
N VAL A 109 8.00 3.77 -48.46
CA VAL A 109 7.59 2.44 -48.97
C VAL A 109 8.36 1.21 -48.44
N GLN A 110 7.78 0.04 -48.14
CA GLN A 110 6.52 -0.59 -48.54
C GLN A 110 6.21 -1.77 -47.58
N SER A 111 4.92 -2.08 -47.43
CA SER A 111 4.40 -3.29 -46.77
C SER A 111 4.40 -4.51 -47.73
N PRO A 112 3.74 -5.64 -47.39
CA PRO A 112 4.23 -7.03 -47.45
C PRO A 112 4.05 -7.72 -48.82
N PRO A 113 4.27 -9.05 -48.92
CA PRO A 113 3.06 -9.86 -49.11
C PRO A 113 3.04 -11.25 -48.41
N PRO A 114 1.82 -11.83 -48.31
CA PRO A 114 1.49 -13.13 -47.73
C PRO A 114 1.36 -14.21 -48.81
N THR A 115 1.25 -15.48 -48.39
CA THR A 115 0.52 -16.63 -49.01
C THR A 115 1.01 -17.91 -48.31
N ASP A 116 0.25 -18.94 -48.00
CA ASP A 116 -1.14 -19.31 -48.26
C ASP A 116 -1.47 -20.55 -47.40
N GLU A 117 -2.77 -20.82 -47.25
CA GLU A 117 -3.53 -22.00 -46.82
C GLU A 117 -2.79 -23.35 -46.66
N GLY A 118 -3.16 -24.31 -45.80
CA GLY A 118 -4.42 -24.65 -45.16
C GLY A 118 -4.50 -26.18 -44.98
N LYS A 119 -5.52 -26.64 -44.23
CA LYS A 119 -6.05 -28.02 -44.06
C LYS A 119 -5.42 -29.00 -43.03
N LYS A 120 -6.14 -29.07 -41.90
CA LYS A 120 -6.76 -30.26 -41.25
C LYS A 120 -6.38 -31.65 -41.80
N LYS A 121 -5.94 -32.56 -40.91
CA LYS A 121 -6.64 -33.80 -40.46
C LYS A 121 -5.78 -34.66 -39.51
N LYS A 122 -6.31 -34.98 -38.33
CA LYS A 122 -6.04 -36.22 -37.53
C LYS A 122 -6.85 -37.39 -38.17
N PRO A 123 -6.57 -38.69 -37.97
CA PRO A 123 -6.25 -39.31 -36.67
C PRO A 123 -5.23 -40.49 -36.63
N GLU A 124 -4.85 -40.78 -35.39
CA GLU A 124 -4.23 -41.95 -34.71
C GLU A 124 -4.00 -43.29 -35.45
N LYS A 125 -2.83 -43.93 -35.24
CA LYS A 125 -2.67 -45.10 -34.33
C LYS A 125 -1.21 -45.62 -34.18
N LYS A 126 -0.89 -45.96 -32.91
CA LYS A 126 -0.03 -47.05 -32.39
C LYS A 126 1.48 -47.14 -32.71
N GLY A 127 2.27 -47.01 -31.64
CA GLY A 127 3.11 -48.11 -31.12
C GLY A 127 4.63 -47.92 -31.19
N GLY A 128 5.31 -48.15 -30.06
CA GLY A 128 6.70 -48.66 -30.04
C GLY A 128 7.79 -47.76 -29.47
N GLU A 129 7.98 -47.85 -28.16
CA GLU A 129 9.22 -47.93 -27.37
C GLU A 129 10.54 -47.19 -27.73
N LYS A 130 11.17 -46.72 -26.63
CA LYS A 130 12.61 -46.54 -26.32
C LYS A 130 13.30 -45.19 -26.62
N ALA A 131 13.44 -44.45 -25.52
CA ALA A 131 14.67 -43.88 -24.98
C ALA A 131 15.48 -42.90 -25.84
N GLU A 132 15.41 -41.61 -25.48
CA GLU A 132 16.61 -40.78 -25.42
C GLU A 132 16.48 -39.66 -24.38
N LYS A 133 17.53 -39.56 -23.55
CA LYS A 133 17.74 -38.56 -22.50
C LYS A 133 17.58 -37.14 -23.07
N LYS A 134 16.68 -36.36 -22.46
CA LYS A 134 16.79 -34.89 -22.47
C LYS A 134 16.72 -34.41 -21.04
N GLN A 135 17.80 -33.77 -20.62
CA GLN A 135 18.05 -33.23 -19.29
C GLN A 135 16.81 -32.52 -18.75
N ALA A 136 16.20 -33.14 -17.74
CA ALA A 136 15.37 -32.42 -16.81
C ALA A 136 16.28 -31.42 -16.09
N ALA A 137 15.96 -30.13 -16.23
CA ALA A 137 16.34 -29.14 -15.23
C ALA A 137 15.97 -29.69 -13.84
N PRO A 138 16.79 -29.44 -12.81
CA PRO A 138 16.61 -30.08 -11.52
C PRO A 138 15.19 -29.83 -11.04
N SER A 139 14.43 -30.91 -10.92
CA SER A 139 13.28 -30.96 -10.03
C SER A 139 13.77 -30.42 -8.71
N GLN A 140 13.23 -29.28 -8.29
CA GLN A 140 13.46 -28.74 -6.95
C GLN A 140 12.87 -29.73 -5.96
N GLU A 141 13.69 -30.72 -5.62
CA GLU A 141 13.65 -31.46 -4.37
C GLU A 141 13.68 -30.42 -3.24
N ASP A 142 12.64 -30.44 -2.41
CA ASP A 142 12.56 -29.80 -1.10
C ASP A 142 12.99 -28.33 -1.02
N ALA A 143 12.39 -27.46 -1.86
CA ALA A 143 12.43 -26.02 -1.61
C ALA A 143 11.75 -25.73 -0.25
N LYS A 144 12.57 -25.44 0.77
CA LYS A 144 12.14 -25.02 2.11
C LYS A 144 11.07 -23.94 1.98
N VAL A 145 9.91 -24.17 2.59
CA VAL A 145 8.83 -23.18 2.59
C VAL A 145 9.29 -21.94 3.37
N ASP A 146 9.42 -20.82 2.67
CA ASP A 146 9.88 -19.56 3.23
C ASP A 146 8.93 -18.40 2.90
N VAL A 147 9.24 -17.24 3.49
CA VAL A 147 8.42 -16.04 3.42
C VAL A 147 8.30 -15.42 2.02
N SER A 148 9.21 -15.75 1.09
CA SER A 148 9.18 -15.20 -0.28
C SER A 148 7.92 -15.58 -1.05
N ARG A 149 7.27 -16.69 -0.65
CA ARG A 149 6.02 -17.19 -1.22
C ARG A 149 4.79 -16.37 -0.80
N LEU A 150 4.89 -15.56 0.25
CA LEU A 150 3.79 -14.70 0.72
C LEU A 150 3.79 -13.39 -0.07
N ASP A 151 2.63 -12.99 -0.58
CA ASP A 151 2.44 -11.66 -1.20
C ASP A 151 2.03 -10.69 -0.10
N MET A 152 3.02 -10.01 0.48
CA MET A 152 2.82 -9.01 1.51
C MET A 152 2.97 -7.62 0.90
N ARG A 153 1.95 -6.78 1.04
CA ARG A 153 1.93 -5.42 0.50
C ARG A 153 1.46 -4.42 1.52
N VAL A 154 1.91 -3.19 1.35
CA VAL A 154 1.35 -2.05 2.06
C VAL A 154 0.01 -1.71 1.45
N GLY A 155 -0.98 -1.46 2.30
CA GLY A 155 -2.28 -0.96 1.88
C GLY A 155 -2.81 0.12 2.82
N ARG A 156 -3.81 0.85 2.32
CA ARG A 156 -4.51 1.92 3.03
C ARG A 156 -5.96 1.53 3.23
N ILE A 157 -6.38 1.43 4.48
CA ILE A 157 -7.78 1.23 4.83
C ILE A 157 -8.51 2.53 4.51
N ILE A 158 -9.28 2.54 3.42
CA ILE A 158 -10.03 3.71 2.96
C ILE A 158 -11.21 3.95 3.90
N THR A 159 -11.98 2.88 4.14
CA THR A 159 -13.11 2.88 5.05
C THR A 159 -13.09 1.61 5.88
N ALA A 160 -13.50 1.73 7.14
CA ALA A 160 -13.80 0.60 8.00
C ALA A 160 -15.22 0.77 8.56
N GLU A 161 -15.97 -0.32 8.64
CA GLU A 161 -17.32 -0.35 9.19
C GLU A 161 -17.50 -1.60 10.06
N LYS A 162 -18.41 -1.56 11.04
CA LYS A 162 -18.75 -2.77 11.81
C LYS A 162 -19.48 -3.75 10.91
N HIS A 163 -19.13 -5.03 11.02
CA HIS A 163 -19.79 -6.06 10.23
C HIS A 163 -21.28 -6.17 10.64
N PRO A 164 -22.22 -6.20 9.68
CA PRO A 164 -23.66 -6.18 9.98
C PRO A 164 -24.12 -7.36 10.84
N ASP A 165 -23.56 -8.55 10.57
CA ASP A 165 -23.91 -9.80 11.26
C ASP A 165 -22.87 -10.27 12.30
N ALA A 166 -21.89 -9.44 12.67
CA ALA A 166 -20.81 -9.84 13.59
C ALA A 166 -20.22 -8.69 14.42
N ASP A 167 -20.49 -8.68 15.72
CA ASP A 167 -20.03 -7.62 16.64
C ASP A 167 -18.51 -7.56 16.83
N SER A 168 -17.80 -8.66 16.54
CA SER A 168 -16.35 -8.75 16.71
C SER A 168 -15.56 -8.46 15.44
N LEU A 169 -16.23 -8.20 14.32
CA LEU A 169 -15.58 -8.04 13.02
C LEU A 169 -15.79 -6.64 12.46
N TYR A 170 -14.77 -6.12 11.82
CA TYR A 170 -14.87 -4.98 10.91
C TYR A 170 -14.88 -5.48 9.46
N VAL A 171 -15.48 -4.68 8.58
CA VAL A 171 -15.39 -4.80 7.13
C VAL A 171 -14.66 -3.56 6.64
N GLU A 172 -13.48 -3.76 6.05
CA GLU A 172 -12.65 -2.71 5.51
C GLU A 172 -12.62 -2.73 3.98
N GLN A 173 -12.62 -1.54 3.38
CA GLN A 173 -12.21 -1.34 1.99
C GLN A 173 -10.76 -0.87 1.98
N VAL A 174 -9.86 -1.70 1.43
CA VAL A 174 -8.42 -1.47 1.50
C VAL A 174 -7.85 -1.28 0.10
N ASP A 175 -7.22 -0.13 -0.12
CA ASP A 175 -6.40 0.12 -1.30
C ASP A 175 -5.06 -0.60 -1.14
N VAL A 176 -4.72 -1.48 -2.07
CA VAL A 176 -3.44 -2.22 -2.13
C VAL A 176 -2.68 -1.92 -3.43
N GLY A 177 -2.93 -0.76 -4.05
CA GLY A 177 -2.32 -0.36 -5.31
C GLY A 177 -2.84 -1.12 -6.53
N GLU A 178 -4.04 -1.69 -6.43
CA GLU A 178 -4.74 -2.38 -7.51
C GLU A 178 -5.81 -1.48 -8.14
N ALA A 179 -6.40 -1.92 -9.26
CA ALA A 179 -7.43 -1.14 -9.97
C ALA A 179 -8.70 -0.89 -9.12
N SER A 180 -8.97 -1.77 -8.15
CA SER A 180 -10.09 -1.64 -7.22
C SER A 180 -9.65 -1.97 -5.80
N PRO A 181 -10.19 -1.30 -4.77
CA PRO A 181 -9.98 -1.68 -3.38
C PRO A 181 -10.43 -3.13 -3.11
N ARG A 182 -9.77 -3.79 -2.17
CA ARG A 182 -10.13 -5.12 -1.70
C ARG A 182 -11.02 -5.02 -0.47
N THR A 183 -11.99 -5.92 -0.39
CA THR A 183 -12.76 -6.10 0.86
C THR A 183 -11.98 -6.99 1.80
N VAL A 184 -11.76 -6.50 3.02
CA VAL A 184 -11.09 -7.21 4.11
C VAL A 184 -12.05 -7.31 5.28
N VAL A 185 -11.98 -8.43 5.99
CA VAL A 185 -12.74 -8.64 7.23
C VAL A 185 -11.77 -8.93 8.34
N SER A 186 -11.68 -8.04 9.33
CA SER A 186 -10.73 -8.16 10.44
C SER A 186 -11.42 -8.33 11.80
N GLY A 187 -10.81 -9.11 12.68
CA GLY A 187 -11.31 -9.34 14.04
C GLY A 187 -10.85 -8.30 15.07
N LEU A 188 -10.79 -7.02 14.68
CA LEU A 188 -10.09 -5.99 15.45
C LEU A 188 -10.99 -5.13 16.36
N VAL A 189 -12.30 -5.36 16.37
CA VAL A 189 -13.29 -4.51 17.10
C VAL A 189 -12.97 -4.35 18.59
N LYS A 190 -12.46 -5.41 19.24
CA LYS A 190 -12.12 -5.40 20.66
C LYS A 190 -10.78 -4.72 20.99
N HIS A 191 -9.94 -4.53 19.97
CA HIS A 191 -8.55 -4.10 20.16
C HIS A 191 -8.32 -2.69 19.63
N ILE A 192 -8.97 -2.33 18.53
CA ILE A 192 -8.73 -1.07 17.81
C ILE A 192 -10.07 -0.36 17.61
N PRO A 193 -10.21 0.89 18.08
CA PRO A 193 -11.42 1.65 17.87
C PRO A 193 -11.58 2.00 16.39
N LEU A 194 -12.82 2.09 15.92
CA LEU A 194 -13.16 2.34 14.52
C LEU A 194 -12.48 3.59 13.96
N GLU A 195 -12.35 4.64 14.77
CA GLU A 195 -11.71 5.90 14.40
C GLU A 195 -10.23 5.73 14.01
N GLN A 196 -9.51 4.81 14.67
CA GLN A 196 -8.12 4.51 14.36
C GLN A 196 -7.97 3.56 13.16
N MET A 197 -9.06 2.93 12.71
CA MET A 197 -9.05 2.11 11.50
C MET A 197 -9.24 2.96 10.23
N GLN A 198 -9.93 4.10 10.35
CA GLN A 198 -10.16 4.97 9.21
C GLN A 198 -8.84 5.52 8.67
N ASN A 199 -8.68 5.45 7.36
CA ASN A 199 -7.55 6.05 6.66
C ASN A 199 -6.17 5.54 7.11
N ARG A 200 -6.11 4.34 7.71
CA ARG A 200 -4.88 3.79 8.30
C ARG A 200 -4.07 2.99 7.29
N MET A 201 -2.76 3.18 7.32
CA MET A 201 -1.82 2.35 6.59
C MET A 201 -1.55 1.04 7.35
N ALA A 202 -1.50 -0.07 6.64
CA ALA A 202 -1.25 -1.39 7.23
C ALA A 202 -0.49 -2.30 6.25
N VAL A 203 0.15 -3.34 6.78
CA VAL A 203 0.67 -4.43 5.96
C VAL A 203 -0.43 -5.48 5.78
N LEU A 204 -0.64 -5.93 4.55
CA LEU A 204 -1.63 -6.95 4.20
C LEU A 204 -0.99 -8.14 3.51
N MET A 205 -1.53 -9.33 3.76
CA MET A 205 -1.26 -10.53 2.98
C MET A 205 -2.34 -10.70 1.91
N CYS A 206 -1.92 -10.66 0.65
CA CYS A 206 -2.78 -10.50 -0.53
C CYS A 206 -2.95 -11.76 -1.38
N ASN A 207 -2.18 -12.83 -1.14
CA ASN A 207 -2.26 -14.08 -1.91
C ASN A 207 -2.88 -15.24 -1.14
N LEU A 208 -3.56 -14.98 -0.03
CA LEU A 208 -4.42 -15.99 0.60
C LEU A 208 -5.63 -16.28 -0.29
N LYS A 209 -6.10 -17.53 -0.24
CA LYS A 209 -7.38 -17.88 -0.84
C LYS A 209 -8.50 -17.07 -0.15
N PRO A 210 -9.34 -16.33 -0.90
CA PRO A 210 -10.43 -15.56 -0.31
C PRO A 210 -11.34 -16.43 0.54
N ALA A 211 -11.67 -15.94 1.74
CA ALA A 211 -12.46 -16.68 2.72
C ALA A 211 -13.74 -15.92 3.05
N LYS A 212 -14.87 -16.64 3.16
CA LYS A 212 -16.14 -16.06 3.60
C LYS A 212 -16.19 -16.02 5.13
N MET A 213 -16.40 -14.83 5.67
CA MET A 213 -16.59 -14.58 7.09
C MET A 213 -17.97 -13.97 7.26
N ARG A 214 -18.92 -14.72 7.83
CA ARG A 214 -20.30 -14.27 8.11
C ARG A 214 -21.01 -13.65 6.88
N GLY A 215 -20.76 -14.19 5.69
CA GLY A 215 -21.41 -13.76 4.45
C GLY A 215 -20.56 -12.81 3.59
N VAL A 216 -19.59 -12.11 4.17
CA VAL A 216 -18.66 -11.22 3.45
C VAL A 216 -17.40 -11.98 3.04
N VAL A 217 -16.92 -11.78 1.80
CA VAL A 217 -15.68 -12.40 1.31
C VAL A 217 -14.50 -11.50 1.66
N SER A 218 -13.61 -11.97 2.52
CA SER A 218 -12.32 -11.32 2.78
C SER A 218 -11.30 -11.74 1.72
N GLN A 219 -10.69 -10.76 1.05
CA GLN A 219 -9.76 -10.94 -0.07
C GLN A 219 -8.29 -10.71 0.32
N ALA A 220 -8.04 -10.28 1.56
CA ALA A 220 -6.72 -10.13 2.14
C ALA A 220 -6.81 -10.29 3.66
N MET A 221 -5.67 -10.24 4.34
CA MET A 221 -5.60 -10.28 5.80
C MET A 221 -4.67 -9.17 6.29
N VAL A 222 -5.11 -8.38 7.27
CA VAL A 222 -4.27 -7.36 7.91
C VAL A 222 -3.30 -8.04 8.87
N MET A 223 -2.02 -7.72 8.73
CA MET A 223 -0.96 -8.32 9.54
C MET A 223 -0.82 -7.58 10.86
N CYS A 224 -0.88 -8.33 11.96
CA CYS A 224 -0.85 -7.77 13.30
C CYS A 224 0.19 -8.46 14.19
N ALA A 225 0.84 -7.70 15.05
CA ALA A 225 1.50 -8.26 16.22
C ALA A 225 0.42 -8.65 17.24
N SER A 226 0.50 -9.87 17.77
CA SER A 226 -0.52 -10.41 18.67
C SER A 226 0.10 -11.14 19.85
N SER A 227 -0.52 -10.95 21.01
CA SER A 227 -0.30 -11.69 22.25
C SER A 227 -1.67 -12.11 22.80
N PRO A 228 -1.73 -12.91 23.87
CA PRO A 228 -3.02 -13.29 24.48
C PRO A 228 -3.89 -12.09 24.90
N ASP A 229 -3.26 -10.96 25.24
CA ASP A 229 -3.94 -9.80 25.83
C ASP A 229 -4.11 -8.61 24.88
N LYS A 230 -3.24 -8.50 23.86
CA LYS A 230 -3.16 -7.30 23.00
C LYS A 230 -2.92 -7.66 21.54
N VAL A 231 -3.48 -6.85 20.64
CA VAL A 231 -3.26 -6.92 19.20
C VAL A 231 -2.96 -5.52 18.68
N GLU A 232 -1.90 -5.39 17.89
CA GLU A 232 -1.49 -4.15 17.22
C GLU A 232 -1.31 -4.39 15.73
N ILE A 233 -1.85 -3.51 14.89
CA ILE A 233 -1.58 -3.52 13.44
C ILE A 233 -0.11 -3.18 13.21
N LEU A 234 0.52 -3.89 12.27
CA LEU A 234 1.87 -3.54 11.81
C LEU A 234 1.83 -2.27 10.96
N ASP A 235 2.50 -1.24 11.46
CA ASP A 235 2.61 0.05 10.81
C ASP A 235 3.77 0.01 9.78
N PRO A 236 3.50 0.30 8.49
CA PRO A 236 4.54 0.39 7.48
C PRO A 236 5.41 1.65 7.68
N PRO A 237 6.61 1.71 7.07
CA PRO A 237 7.49 2.87 7.23
C PRO A 237 6.88 4.15 6.63
N SER A 238 7.34 5.30 7.14
CA SER A 238 6.91 6.61 6.62
C SER A 238 7.23 6.76 5.13
N GLY A 239 6.27 7.26 4.36
CA GLY A 239 6.39 7.40 2.90
C GLY A 239 6.01 6.15 2.10
N ALA A 240 5.65 5.04 2.76
CA ALA A 240 5.07 3.88 2.08
C ALA A 240 3.74 4.25 1.41
N VAL A 241 3.50 3.69 0.23
CA VAL A 241 2.28 3.91 -0.56
C VAL A 241 1.54 2.59 -0.77
N PRO A 242 0.21 2.62 -0.98
CA PRO A 242 -0.55 1.43 -1.34
C PRO A 242 0.08 0.69 -2.54
N GLY A 243 0.28 -0.61 -2.38
CA GLY A 243 0.88 -1.49 -3.38
C GLY A 243 2.38 -1.71 -3.23
N ASP A 244 3.07 -0.96 -2.37
CA ASP A 244 4.47 -1.25 -2.07
C ASP A 244 4.62 -2.68 -1.54
N ARG A 245 5.56 -3.43 -2.12
CA ARG A 245 5.84 -4.81 -1.70
C ARG A 245 6.71 -4.80 -0.45
N VAL A 246 6.34 -5.62 0.52
CA VAL A 246 7.17 -5.93 1.68
C VAL A 246 8.09 -7.09 1.32
N THR A 247 9.38 -6.87 1.50
CA THR A 247 10.45 -7.81 1.15
C THR A 247 11.30 -8.13 2.37
N PHE A 248 12.09 -9.21 2.25
CA PHE A 248 12.87 -9.77 3.36
C PHE A 248 14.30 -10.00 2.88
N GLN A 249 15.27 -9.41 3.58
CA GLN A 249 16.67 -9.66 3.25
C GLN A 249 17.01 -11.14 3.41
N GLY A 250 17.72 -11.71 2.44
CA GLY A 250 18.11 -13.13 2.46
C GLY A 250 17.05 -14.12 1.97
N PHE A 251 15.84 -13.66 1.59
CA PHE A 251 14.79 -14.52 1.03
C PHE A 251 14.32 -14.00 -0.34
N PRO A 252 15.16 -14.11 -1.39
CA PRO A 252 14.77 -13.71 -2.74
C PRO A 252 13.73 -14.68 -3.31
N GLY A 253 12.65 -14.15 -3.88
CA GLY A 253 11.65 -14.96 -4.56
C GLY A 253 10.40 -14.17 -4.94
N ASP A 254 9.61 -14.75 -5.83
CA ASP A 254 8.31 -14.22 -6.23
C ASP A 254 7.19 -14.91 -5.45
N PRO A 255 6.15 -14.17 -5.06
CA PRO A 255 5.07 -14.74 -4.27
C PRO A 255 4.21 -15.66 -5.12
N ASP A 256 3.61 -16.67 -4.49
CA ASP A 256 2.62 -17.51 -5.16
C ASP A 256 1.42 -16.64 -5.57
N LYS A 257 0.83 -16.89 -6.75
CA LYS A 257 -0.38 -16.17 -7.21
C LYS A 257 -1.56 -16.35 -6.25
N GLU A 258 -1.74 -17.56 -5.73
CA GLU A 258 -2.69 -17.91 -4.67
C GLU A 258 -2.07 -19.05 -3.84
N LEU A 259 -2.05 -18.89 -2.52
CA LEU A 259 -1.54 -19.91 -1.60
C LEU A 259 -2.52 -21.08 -1.55
N ASN A 260 -1.99 -22.29 -1.77
CA ASN A 260 -2.79 -23.51 -1.68
C ASN A 260 -3.00 -23.91 -0.20
N PRO A 261 -4.24 -23.92 0.32
CA PRO A 261 -4.49 -24.27 1.73
C PRO A 261 -4.03 -25.68 2.11
N LYS A 262 -3.99 -26.61 1.15
CA LYS A 262 -3.51 -27.99 1.40
C LYS A 262 -2.02 -28.06 1.70
N LYS A 263 -1.23 -27.10 1.20
CA LYS A 263 0.21 -27.02 1.44
C LYS A 263 0.56 -26.37 2.78
N LYS A 264 -0.42 -25.75 3.46
CA LYS A 264 -0.25 -25.09 4.76
C LYS A 264 0.98 -24.19 4.83
N VAL A 265 1.19 -23.39 3.78
CA VAL A 265 2.39 -22.55 3.61
C VAL A 265 2.46 -21.49 4.70
N TRP A 266 1.34 -20.81 4.94
CA TRP A 266 1.22 -19.82 6.00
C TRP A 266 1.53 -20.41 7.38
N GLU A 267 0.97 -21.58 7.70
CA GLU A 267 1.14 -22.24 8.99
C GLU A 267 2.58 -22.74 9.25
N GLN A 268 3.36 -22.97 8.18
CA GLN A 268 4.79 -23.28 8.28
C GLN A 268 5.65 -22.03 8.50
N ILE A 269 5.21 -20.87 8.00
CA ILE A 269 5.96 -19.60 8.07
C ILE A 269 5.61 -18.82 9.33
N GLN A 270 4.35 -18.85 9.75
CA GLN A 270 3.79 -18.06 10.85
C GLN A 270 4.54 -18.21 12.20
N PRO A 271 5.03 -19.40 12.62
CA PRO A 271 5.79 -19.53 13.86
C PRO A 271 7.11 -18.76 13.88
N ASP A 272 7.67 -18.47 12.70
CA ASP A 272 8.92 -17.74 12.54
C ASP A 272 8.70 -16.22 12.36
N LEU A 273 7.45 -15.76 12.25
CA LEU A 273 7.09 -14.35 12.16
C LEU A 273 6.87 -13.76 13.54
N ARG A 274 7.73 -12.81 13.92
CA ARG A 274 7.69 -12.16 15.23
C ARG A 274 8.25 -10.74 15.19
N THR A 275 7.85 -9.92 16.13
CA THR A 275 8.51 -8.64 16.37
C THR A 275 9.81 -8.83 17.16
N ASP A 276 10.81 -7.99 16.92
CA ASP A 276 12.06 -7.96 17.69
C ASP A 276 11.94 -7.04 18.93
N ASP A 277 13.06 -6.82 19.63
CA ASP A 277 13.14 -5.96 20.81
C ASP A 277 12.89 -4.47 20.51
N GLN A 278 12.99 -4.07 19.24
CA GLN A 278 12.72 -2.71 18.75
C GLN A 278 11.33 -2.59 18.12
N CYS A 279 10.46 -3.59 18.36
CA CYS A 279 9.12 -3.71 17.79
C CYS A 279 9.11 -3.85 16.24
N VAL A 280 10.23 -4.12 15.61
CA VAL A 280 10.31 -4.33 14.15
C VAL A 280 9.77 -5.70 13.82
N ALA A 281 8.90 -5.80 12.82
CA ALA A 281 8.41 -7.08 12.33
C ALA A 281 9.53 -7.83 11.61
N THR A 282 9.75 -9.10 11.96
CA THR A 282 10.81 -9.93 11.39
C THR A 282 10.34 -11.34 11.03
N TYR A 283 10.97 -11.93 10.03
CA TYR A 283 10.93 -13.36 9.73
C TYR A 283 12.32 -13.93 9.95
N LYS A 284 12.49 -14.85 10.92
CA LYS A 284 13.83 -15.40 11.28
C LYS A 284 14.90 -14.33 11.52
N GLY A 285 14.50 -13.19 12.09
CA GLY A 285 15.38 -12.03 12.33
C GLY A 285 15.60 -11.12 11.11
N SER A 286 15.08 -11.48 9.93
CA SER A 286 15.10 -10.61 8.74
C SER A 286 13.91 -9.65 8.79
N ALA A 287 14.16 -8.34 8.79
CA ALA A 287 13.12 -7.34 8.92
C ALA A 287 12.16 -7.31 7.72
N PHE A 288 10.91 -6.97 7.99
CA PHE A 288 9.92 -6.60 6.98
C PHE A 288 10.32 -5.23 6.41
N GLU A 289 10.86 -5.21 5.20
CA GLU A 289 11.40 -4.00 4.58
C GLU A 289 10.57 -3.59 3.37
N VAL A 290 10.23 -2.31 3.31
CA VAL A 290 9.73 -1.67 2.09
C VAL A 290 10.91 -1.00 1.40
N ALA A 291 11.18 -1.42 0.17
CA ALA A 291 12.36 -1.01 -0.60
C ALA A 291 12.52 0.52 -0.63
N GLY A 292 13.64 1.00 -0.09
CA GLY A 292 14.00 2.43 -0.09
C GLY A 292 13.22 3.31 0.92
N LYS A 293 12.37 2.73 1.77
CA LYS A 293 11.51 3.50 2.71
C LYS A 293 11.73 3.13 4.17
N GLY A 294 12.08 1.88 4.45
CA GLY A 294 12.43 1.41 5.79
C GLY A 294 11.70 0.14 6.21
N VAL A 295 11.55 -0.04 7.51
CA VAL A 295 11.02 -1.29 8.10
C VAL A 295 9.63 -1.11 8.71
N CYS A 296 8.83 -2.18 8.68
CA CYS A 296 7.52 -2.23 9.31
C CYS A 296 7.64 -2.54 10.81
N LYS A 297 6.83 -1.89 11.64
CA LYS A 297 6.92 -2.00 13.11
C LYS A 297 5.55 -2.15 13.77
N ALA A 298 5.51 -2.81 14.91
CA ALA A 298 4.43 -2.66 15.88
C ALA A 298 4.65 -1.38 16.71
N GLN A 299 3.61 -0.92 17.41
CA GLN A 299 3.67 0.34 18.16
C GLN A 299 4.42 0.17 19.47
N THR A 300 4.07 -0.89 20.21
CA THR A 300 4.63 -1.17 21.54
C THR A 300 4.94 -2.65 21.75
N MET A 301 4.46 -3.54 20.87
CA MET A 301 4.64 -4.98 21.02
C MET A 301 5.99 -5.47 20.49
N SER A 302 6.96 -5.65 21.39
CA SER A 302 8.21 -6.35 21.12
C SER A 302 8.08 -7.86 21.38
N SER A 303 8.96 -8.66 20.77
CA SER A 303 9.05 -10.12 20.97
C SER A 303 7.70 -10.86 20.88
N SER A 304 6.79 -10.37 20.04
CA SER A 304 5.40 -10.85 19.92
C SER A 304 5.19 -11.59 18.60
N GLY A 305 4.33 -12.61 18.61
CA GLY A 305 4.03 -13.38 17.39
C GLY A 305 3.19 -12.55 16.41
N ILE A 306 3.50 -12.66 15.12
CA ILE A 306 2.72 -12.00 14.07
C ILE A 306 1.66 -12.97 13.53
N LYS A 307 0.45 -12.47 13.33
CA LYS A 307 -0.69 -13.21 12.80
C LYS A 307 -1.47 -12.42 11.77
#